data_AF-U4UFZ7-F1
#
_entry.id   AF-U4UFZ7-F1
#
_cell.length_a   1.000
_cell.length_b   1.000
_cell.length_c   1.000
_cell.angle_alpha   90.00
_cell.angle_beta   90.00
_cell.angle_gamma   90.00
#
_symmetry.space_group_name_H-M   'P 1'
#
loop_
_entity.id
_entity.type
_entity.pdbx_description
1 polymer ?
#
loop_
_entity_poly.entity_id
_entity_poly.type
_entity_poly.pdbx_seq_one_letter_code
_entity_poly.pdbx_strand_id
1 'polypeptide(L)'
;MLFIYPNEKLVKIILDFKKKISEKHFQNLKENILYDAKLMWSVCVPHSCTSEDVLRHFNKSIFDATEGLNLTLSLSKEHCVSVDDLPEFTKGDYIYVYMNSMKRKWTVSSGFLGMFPDEPPTFASLFSLKRNWIILFSTKRNKNDITCLHGIRFLTMFSVVYGHRFVHNLATPVINYMDLIDWLESFSSTTIHGGTMTVDTFLAVASILVSYSFFGMASKGVKLNIPLFYLNRHLRLLVPLGFAVGAYITVTKHLGGGPLYRDLVHAYNMSCKTFWWSTVFYIQAFINPRLMCVVQTWFLGVDMFWYYFAPFLLLAISKNQLSGYLLLFTIYSCCTAFNFYIAWDHHFNGQMPVSPILLSTDYFAYHYVHPVVRGGPYMLGLAFGHILFKSKENKVAISRLTNCICWSLVAVCMPYTMLISRSFRLENFEYNRLFASLFLAFHRTVWTLCLLWIIWSCQNGHGGPVNIFLSCNLFKIMGRLCYNVYLFHFLFQSAMQYSKKGPSYFSHFLSTFESIGDMAVMLMFSIPATLCFEYPFSRMCGLVFRPPNKEDSKKVAPLKMDT
;
A
#
# COMPACT_ATOMS: atom_id res chain seq x y z
N MET A 1 29.13 -0.30 9.21
CA MET A 1 28.54 1.06 9.21
C MET A 1 29.07 1.76 10.44
N LEU A 2 29.78 2.87 10.28
CA LEU A 2 30.18 3.74 11.37
C LEU A 2 29.04 4.73 11.66
N PHE A 3 28.69 4.86 12.94
CA PHE A 3 27.72 5.84 13.42
C PHE A 3 28.44 6.90 14.22
N ILE A 4 28.17 8.16 13.91
CA ILE A 4 28.75 9.32 14.57
C ILE A 4 27.60 10.12 15.16
N TYR A 5 27.57 10.22 16.48
CA TYR A 5 26.52 10.90 17.22
C TYR A 5 27.01 12.28 17.66
N PRO A 6 26.41 13.36 17.15
CA PRO A 6 26.60 14.68 17.73
C PRO A 6 25.91 14.78 19.09
N ASN A 7 26.53 15.49 20.03
CA ASN A 7 25.84 15.83 21.26
C ASN A 7 24.70 16.83 21.00
N GLU A 8 23.72 16.87 21.90
CA GLU A 8 22.52 17.71 21.75
C GLU A 8 22.85 19.19 21.57
N LYS A 9 23.86 19.70 22.31
CA LYS A 9 24.30 21.09 22.22
C LYS A 9 24.78 21.44 20.82
N LEU A 10 25.54 20.54 20.17
CA LEU A 10 26.03 20.75 18.82
C LEU A 10 24.88 20.73 17.81
N VAL A 11 23.94 19.78 17.92
CA VAL A 11 22.76 19.73 17.04
C VAL A 11 21.97 21.03 17.11
N LYS A 12 21.77 21.58 18.31
CA LYS A 12 21.11 22.87 18.51
C LYS A 12 21.86 24.03 17.85
N ILE A 13 23.17 24.11 18.05
CA ILE A 13 24.02 25.14 17.42
C ILE A 13 23.93 25.08 15.88
N ILE A 14 24.00 23.88 15.30
CA ILE A 14 23.91 23.69 13.84
C ILE A 14 22.55 24.16 13.32
N LEU A 15 21.47 23.79 14.01
CA LEU A 15 20.12 24.23 13.66
C LEU A 15 19.97 25.75 13.72
N ASP A 16 20.41 26.36 14.82
CA ASP A 16 20.35 27.81 15.03
C ASP A 16 21.18 28.60 14.02
N PHE A 17 22.31 28.03 13.57
CA PHE A 17 23.13 28.64 12.52
C PHE A 17 22.40 28.73 11.17
N LYS A 18 21.58 27.72 10.84
CA LYS A 18 20.83 27.68 9.57
C LYS A 18 19.58 28.55 9.63
N LYS A 19 18.84 28.49 10.74
CA LYS A 19 17.60 29.23 10.98
C LYS A 19 17.42 29.33 12.49
N LYS A 20 17.20 30.51 13.04
CA LYS A 20 16.91 30.67 14.47
C LYS A 20 15.65 29.88 14.82
N ILE A 21 15.79 28.78 15.55
CA ILE A 21 14.68 27.87 15.85
C ILE A 21 14.12 28.21 17.23
N SER A 22 12.79 28.20 17.37
CA SER A 22 12.17 28.32 18.70
C SER A 22 12.45 27.08 19.56
N GLU A 23 12.60 27.23 20.89
CA GLU A 23 12.86 26.10 21.79
C GLU A 23 11.82 24.98 21.65
N LYS A 24 10.55 25.38 21.50
CA LYS A 24 9.42 24.47 21.28
C LYS A 24 9.59 23.65 19.99
N HIS A 25 10.04 24.28 18.91
CA HIS A 25 10.25 23.59 17.65
C HIS A 25 11.47 22.66 17.72
N PHE A 26 12.54 23.08 18.41
CA PHE A 26 13.68 22.21 18.67
C PHE A 26 13.28 20.92 19.41
N GLN A 27 12.45 21.03 20.47
CA GLN A 27 11.97 19.84 21.18
C GLN A 27 11.12 18.92 20.30
N ASN A 28 10.25 19.48 19.43
CA ASN A 28 9.47 18.68 18.49
C ASN A 28 10.35 17.95 17.46
N LEU A 29 11.36 18.64 16.91
CA LEU A 29 12.34 18.02 16.03
C LEU A 29 13.12 16.93 16.76
N LYS A 30 13.52 17.18 18.01
CA LYS A 30 14.22 16.22 18.87
C LYS A 30 13.42 14.95 19.07
N GLU A 31 12.17 15.04 19.48
CA GLU A 31 11.36 13.85 19.80
C GLU A 31 11.01 13.03 18.55
N ASN A 32 10.74 13.69 17.42
CA ASN A 32 10.18 13.01 16.25
C ASN A 32 11.21 12.67 15.17
N ILE A 33 12.31 13.42 15.04
CA ILE A 33 13.25 13.28 13.92
C ILE A 33 14.68 13.08 14.39
N LEU A 34 15.13 13.89 15.34
CA LEU A 34 16.52 13.95 15.79
C LEU A 34 16.79 13.09 17.04
N TYR A 35 15.81 12.27 17.46
CA TYR A 35 15.88 11.46 18.68
C TYR A 35 17.11 10.52 18.68
N ASP A 36 17.52 10.09 17.49
CA ASP A 36 18.72 9.29 17.21
C ASP A 36 19.51 9.94 16.07
N ALA A 37 19.66 11.26 16.12
CA ALA A 37 20.43 12.02 15.12
C ALA A 37 21.85 11.46 15.07
N LYS A 38 22.21 10.88 13.93
CA LYS A 38 23.51 10.26 13.71
C LYS A 38 23.93 10.43 12.26
N LEU A 39 25.20 10.71 12.06
CA LEU A 39 25.82 10.60 10.75
C LEU A 39 26.22 9.14 10.56
N MET A 40 25.81 8.56 9.44
CA MET A 40 26.12 7.17 9.14
C MET A 40 27.06 7.14 7.95
N TRP A 41 28.29 6.71 8.18
CA TRP A 41 29.30 6.54 7.14
C TRP A 41 29.69 5.08 6.97
N SER A 42 30.17 4.76 5.77
CA SER A 42 30.62 3.43 5.39
C SER A 42 31.96 3.57 4.72
N VAL A 43 32.91 2.75 5.17
CA VAL A 43 34.27 2.72 4.66
C VAL A 43 34.61 1.28 4.33
N CYS A 44 35.32 1.08 3.22
CA CYS A 44 35.90 -0.20 2.88
C CYS A 44 37.29 -0.29 3.51
N VAL A 45 37.51 -1.33 4.33
CA VAL A 45 38.80 -1.62 4.97
C VAL A 45 39.23 -3.04 4.59
N PRO A 46 40.53 -3.37 4.65
CA PRO A 46 40.99 -4.75 4.47
C PRO A 46 40.30 -5.71 5.45
N HIS A 47 40.00 -6.94 5.00
CA HIS A 47 39.32 -7.96 5.82
C HIS A 47 40.07 -8.31 7.11
N SER A 48 41.40 -8.15 7.12
CA SER A 48 42.25 -8.38 8.30
C SER A 48 42.02 -7.39 9.44
N CYS A 49 41.38 -6.23 9.18
CA CYS A 49 41.11 -5.23 10.20
C CYS A 49 39.92 -5.65 11.07
N THR A 50 40.12 -5.70 12.39
CA THR A 50 39.00 -5.96 13.31
C THR A 50 38.11 -4.71 13.44
N SER A 51 36.86 -4.90 13.86
CA SER A 51 35.94 -3.77 14.13
C SER A 51 36.51 -2.79 15.17
N GLU A 52 37.29 -3.28 16.13
CA GLU A 52 37.92 -2.44 17.15
C GLU A 52 39.07 -1.60 16.58
N ASP A 53 39.88 -2.16 15.67
CA ASP A 53 40.96 -1.42 15.01
C ASP A 53 40.38 -0.29 14.16
N VAL A 54 39.32 -0.58 13.42
CA VAL A 54 38.58 0.41 12.62
C VAL A 54 38.04 1.50 13.53
N LEU A 55 37.36 1.13 14.62
CA LEU A 55 36.79 2.10 15.55
C LEU A 55 37.88 2.98 16.19
N ARG A 56 39.01 2.40 16.64
CA ARG A 56 40.12 3.15 17.22
C ARG A 56 40.74 4.12 16.22
N HIS A 57 40.98 3.68 14.99
CA HIS A 57 41.53 4.52 13.94
C HIS A 57 40.59 5.70 13.63
N PHE A 58 39.31 5.43 13.38
CA PHE A 58 38.35 6.48 13.06
C PHE A 58 38.05 7.41 14.23
N ASN A 59 38.08 6.90 15.47
CA ASN A 59 37.91 7.73 16.65
C ASN A 59 39.05 8.76 16.75
N LYS A 60 40.30 8.35 16.51
CA LYS A 60 41.43 9.27 16.44
C LYS A 60 41.29 10.27 15.29
N SER A 61 41.04 9.79 14.08
CA SER A 61 40.95 10.65 12.88
C SER A 61 39.81 11.66 12.97
N ILE A 62 38.64 11.28 13.50
CA ILE A 62 37.54 12.22 13.72
C ILE A 62 37.90 13.21 14.83
N PHE A 63 38.43 12.74 15.95
CA PHE A 63 38.84 13.61 17.05
C PHE A 63 39.84 14.69 16.59
N ASP A 64 40.85 14.31 15.82
CA ASP A 64 41.86 15.22 15.25
C ASP A 64 41.24 16.18 14.22
N ALA A 65 40.30 15.71 13.38
CA ALA A 65 39.68 16.52 12.33
C ALA A 65 38.56 17.44 12.83
N THR A 66 37.95 17.14 13.97
CA THR A 66 36.79 17.88 14.52
C THR A 66 37.10 18.47 15.90
N GLU A 67 38.33 18.95 16.09
CA GLU A 67 38.78 19.52 17.36
C GLU A 67 37.75 20.50 17.94
N GLY A 68 37.34 20.28 19.20
CA GLY A 68 36.31 21.07 19.88
C GLY A 68 34.86 20.61 19.68
N LEU A 69 34.58 19.65 18.80
CA LEU A 69 33.26 19.02 18.65
C LEU A 69 33.17 17.75 19.50
N ASN A 70 32.12 17.67 20.33
CA ASN A 70 31.86 16.49 21.14
C ASN A 70 31.03 15.48 20.33
N LEU A 71 31.72 14.59 19.61
CA LEU A 71 31.16 13.53 18.78
C LEU A 71 31.48 12.17 19.40
N THR A 72 30.52 11.25 19.43
CA THR A 72 30.76 9.85 19.85
C THR A 72 30.64 8.92 18.66
N LEU A 73 31.61 8.01 18.51
CA LEU A 73 31.62 7.01 17.45
C LEU A 73 31.15 5.65 17.97
N SER A 74 30.37 4.95 17.15
CA SER A 74 29.97 3.57 17.37
C SER A 74 30.10 2.75 16.10
N LEU A 75 30.56 1.52 16.24
CA LEU A 75 30.65 0.53 15.16
C LEU A 75 30.28 -0.83 15.73
N SER A 76 29.12 -1.36 15.32
CA SER A 76 28.74 -2.74 15.64
C SER A 76 29.45 -3.72 14.70
N LYS A 77 29.82 -4.89 15.24
CA LYS A 77 30.32 -6.03 14.46
C LYS A 77 29.32 -6.47 13.39
N GLU A 78 28.02 -6.36 13.67
CA GLU A 78 26.96 -6.74 12.73
C GLU A 78 26.96 -5.86 11.47
N HIS A 79 27.42 -4.62 11.58
CA HIS A 79 27.51 -3.69 10.45
C HIS A 79 28.83 -3.76 9.69
N CYS A 80 29.74 -4.66 10.09
CA CYS A 80 30.92 -5.03 9.32
C CYS A 80 30.55 -6.22 8.43
N VAL A 81 30.62 -6.02 7.11
CA VAL A 81 30.19 -7.03 6.13
C VAL A 81 31.30 -7.20 5.10
N SER A 82 31.73 -8.44 4.92
CA SER A 82 32.66 -8.87 3.87
C SER A 82 31.93 -9.62 2.76
N VAL A 83 32.64 -9.93 1.67
CA VAL A 83 32.08 -10.77 0.59
C VAL A 83 31.88 -12.22 1.06
N ASP A 84 32.64 -12.65 2.06
CA ASP A 84 32.54 -14.00 2.63
C ASP A 84 31.34 -14.15 3.58
N ASP A 85 30.73 -13.03 4.00
CA ASP A 85 29.54 -12.99 4.87
C ASP A 85 28.22 -13.18 4.10
N LEU A 86 28.27 -13.59 2.83
CA LEU A 86 27.06 -13.81 2.04
C LEU A 86 26.20 -14.92 2.67
N PRO A 87 24.89 -14.72 2.81
CA PRO A 87 24.04 -15.70 3.46
C PRO A 87 23.97 -16.98 2.63
N GLU A 88 24.19 -18.12 3.29
CA GLU A 88 24.04 -19.41 2.64
C GLU A 88 22.58 -19.69 2.23
N PHE A 89 22.44 -20.49 1.19
CA PHE A 89 21.14 -20.98 0.76
C PHE A 89 20.59 -21.96 1.80
N THR A 90 19.46 -21.61 2.39
CA THR A 90 18.76 -22.49 3.32
C THR A 90 17.83 -23.43 2.56
N LYS A 91 17.38 -24.52 3.22
CA LYS A 91 16.37 -25.44 2.65
C LYS A 91 15.13 -24.69 2.12
N GLY A 92 14.69 -23.66 2.82
CA GLY A 92 13.57 -22.81 2.41
C GLY A 92 13.81 -22.08 1.08
N ASP A 93 15.04 -21.65 0.81
CA ASP A 93 15.37 -21.00 -0.46
C ASP A 93 15.35 -21.98 -1.61
N TYR A 94 15.94 -23.17 -1.42
CA TYR A 94 15.90 -24.22 -2.43
C TYR A 94 14.46 -24.61 -2.77
N ILE A 95 13.61 -24.76 -1.76
CA ILE A 95 12.17 -25.01 -1.96
C ILE A 95 11.53 -23.86 -2.74
N TYR A 96 11.78 -22.61 -2.37
CA TYR A 96 11.19 -21.46 -3.05
C TYR A 96 11.66 -21.35 -4.50
N VAL A 97 12.96 -21.47 -4.77
CA VAL A 97 13.53 -21.47 -6.13
C VAL A 97 12.99 -22.64 -6.95
N TYR A 98 12.89 -23.82 -6.35
CA TYR A 98 12.31 -25.00 -6.99
C TYR A 98 10.83 -24.80 -7.35
N MET A 99 10.01 -24.33 -6.41
CA MET A 99 8.59 -24.03 -6.64
C MET A 99 8.42 -23.00 -7.78
N ASN A 100 9.25 -21.95 -7.80
CA ASN A 100 9.22 -20.94 -8.85
C ASN A 100 9.68 -21.47 -10.21
N SER A 101 10.74 -22.27 -10.24
CA SER A 101 11.27 -22.85 -11.47
C SER A 101 10.33 -23.91 -12.06
N MET A 102 9.76 -24.79 -11.23
CA MET A 102 8.71 -25.73 -11.65
C MET A 102 7.49 -24.99 -12.20
N LYS A 103 7.04 -23.94 -11.51
CA LYS A 103 5.92 -23.13 -11.98
C LYS A 103 6.21 -22.42 -13.30
N ARG A 104 7.40 -21.83 -13.45
CA ARG A 104 7.82 -21.21 -14.72
C ARG A 104 7.82 -22.26 -15.84
N LYS A 105 8.37 -23.45 -15.60
CA LYS A 105 8.34 -24.57 -16.55
C LYS A 105 6.91 -24.96 -16.91
N TRP A 106 6.02 -25.11 -15.92
CA TRP A 106 4.60 -25.43 -16.13
C TRP A 106 3.87 -24.36 -16.95
N THR A 107 4.12 -23.09 -16.66
CA THR A 107 3.47 -21.97 -17.36
C THR A 107 3.96 -21.87 -18.81
N VAL A 108 5.25 -22.11 -19.04
CA VAL A 108 5.82 -22.15 -20.38
C VAL A 108 5.29 -23.37 -21.15
N SER A 109 5.30 -24.57 -20.56
CA SER A 109 4.83 -25.79 -21.22
C SER A 109 3.33 -25.73 -21.56
N SER A 110 2.49 -25.26 -20.64
CA SER A 110 1.06 -25.01 -20.89
C SER A 110 0.82 -23.85 -21.87
N GLY A 111 1.74 -22.88 -21.93
CA GLY A 111 1.77 -21.84 -22.96
C GLY A 111 1.98 -22.42 -24.37
N PHE A 112 2.94 -23.34 -24.52
CA PHE A 112 3.20 -24.07 -25.76
C PHE A 112 2.02 -24.97 -26.16
N LEU A 113 1.45 -25.73 -25.20
CA LEU A 113 0.26 -26.56 -25.45
C LEU A 113 -0.97 -25.72 -25.84
N GLY A 114 -1.13 -24.53 -25.26
CA GLY A 114 -2.20 -23.60 -25.61
C GLY A 114 -2.01 -22.83 -26.92
N MET A 115 -0.93 -23.09 -27.69
CA MET A 115 -0.79 -22.60 -29.07
C MET A 115 -1.58 -23.45 -30.06
N PHE A 116 -1.95 -24.69 -29.70
CA PHE A 116 -2.78 -25.56 -30.52
C PHE A 116 -4.27 -25.16 -30.41
N PRO A 117 -4.98 -24.97 -31.54
CA PRO A 117 -6.33 -24.36 -31.54
C PRO A 117 -7.46 -25.21 -30.95
N ASP A 118 -7.28 -26.54 -30.88
CA ASP A 118 -8.43 -27.48 -30.87
C ASP A 118 -8.62 -28.30 -29.58
N GLU A 119 -7.94 -27.99 -28.47
CA GLU A 119 -8.12 -28.78 -27.24
C GLU A 119 -9.21 -28.22 -26.28
N PRO A 120 -10.00 -29.12 -25.64
CA PRO A 120 -11.05 -28.76 -24.69
C PRO A 120 -10.50 -27.98 -23.48
N PRO A 121 -11.36 -27.35 -22.65
CA PRO A 121 -10.92 -26.57 -21.48
C PRO A 121 -10.41 -27.50 -20.36
N THR A 122 -9.23 -28.08 -20.55
CA THR A 122 -8.48 -28.79 -19.52
C THR A 122 -7.82 -27.80 -18.55
N PHE A 123 -7.44 -28.28 -17.38
CA PHE A 123 -6.69 -27.53 -16.37
C PHE A 123 -5.45 -26.82 -16.94
N ALA A 124 -4.81 -27.39 -17.97
CA ALA A 124 -3.68 -26.80 -18.68
C ALA A 124 -4.03 -25.46 -19.38
N SER A 125 -5.26 -25.32 -19.90
CA SER A 125 -5.72 -24.08 -20.57
C SER A 125 -5.79 -22.86 -19.63
N LEU A 126 -5.85 -23.09 -18.30
CA LEU A 126 -5.80 -22.05 -17.27
C LEU A 126 -4.41 -21.41 -17.14
N PHE A 127 -3.37 -22.09 -17.60
CA PHE A 127 -1.99 -21.61 -17.55
C PHE A 127 -1.49 -21.13 -18.92
N SER A 128 -2.32 -21.19 -19.97
CA SER A 128 -2.00 -20.69 -21.31
C SER A 128 -1.59 -19.21 -21.30
N LEU A 129 -0.31 -18.96 -21.61
CA LEU A 129 0.27 -17.63 -21.74
C LEU A 129 -0.42 -16.78 -22.81
N LYS A 130 -0.68 -17.34 -24.00
CA LYS A 130 -1.37 -16.62 -25.09
C LYS A 130 -2.72 -16.07 -24.66
N ARG A 131 -3.54 -16.90 -23.98
CA ARG A 131 -4.87 -16.49 -23.51
C ARG A 131 -4.76 -15.43 -22.41
N ASN A 132 -3.86 -15.62 -21.44
CA ASN A 132 -3.64 -14.65 -20.36
C ASN A 132 -3.11 -13.31 -20.89
N TRP A 133 -2.23 -13.35 -21.90
CA TRP A 133 -1.69 -12.17 -22.57
C TRP A 133 -2.78 -11.37 -23.25
N ILE A 134 -3.63 -12.02 -24.06
CA ILE A 134 -4.78 -11.38 -24.72
C ILE A 134 -5.71 -10.76 -23.68
N ILE A 135 -5.98 -11.44 -22.56
CA ILE A 135 -6.82 -10.90 -21.49
C ILE A 135 -6.17 -9.67 -20.86
N LEU A 136 -4.87 -9.73 -20.53
CA LEU A 136 -4.13 -8.64 -19.87
C LEU A 136 -4.13 -7.37 -20.72
N PHE A 137 -3.89 -7.49 -22.02
CA PHE A 137 -3.82 -6.34 -22.94
C PHE A 137 -5.16 -6.02 -23.63
N SER A 138 -6.25 -6.74 -23.32
CA SER A 138 -7.57 -6.47 -23.90
C SER A 138 -8.16 -5.16 -23.40
N THR A 139 -8.43 -4.25 -24.32
CA THR A 139 -9.09 -2.95 -24.08
C THR A 139 -10.61 -3.01 -24.21
N LYS A 140 -11.18 -4.16 -24.64
CA LYS A 140 -12.64 -4.33 -24.87
C LYS A 140 -13.47 -3.87 -23.67
N ARG A 141 -14.40 -2.95 -23.89
CA ARG A 141 -15.29 -2.40 -22.85
C ARG A 141 -16.40 -3.40 -22.53
N ASN A 142 -16.58 -3.71 -21.25
CA ASN A 142 -17.74 -4.46 -20.79
C ASN A 142 -18.79 -3.46 -20.32
N LYS A 143 -20.07 -3.67 -20.65
CA LYS A 143 -21.18 -2.77 -20.27
C LYS A 143 -21.35 -2.63 -18.74
N ASN A 144 -20.80 -3.57 -17.97
CA ASN A 144 -20.83 -3.55 -16.50
C ASN A 144 -19.54 -3.00 -15.85
N ASP A 145 -18.58 -2.53 -16.65
CA ASP A 145 -17.28 -2.02 -16.16
C ASP A 145 -17.40 -0.53 -15.80
N ILE A 146 -16.92 -0.14 -14.62
CA ILE A 146 -16.86 1.26 -14.20
C ILE A 146 -15.48 1.79 -14.63
N THR A 147 -15.40 2.35 -15.82
CA THR A 147 -14.13 2.56 -16.52
C THR A 147 -13.18 3.53 -15.81
N CYS A 148 -13.71 4.56 -15.14
CA CYS A 148 -12.89 5.53 -14.40
C CYS A 148 -12.14 4.92 -13.20
N LEU A 149 -12.60 3.77 -12.67
CA LEU A 149 -11.91 3.10 -11.57
C LEU A 149 -10.53 2.57 -11.96
N HIS A 150 -10.30 2.27 -13.24
CA HIS A 150 -8.97 1.84 -13.71
C HIS A 150 -7.93 2.94 -13.54
N GLY A 151 -8.27 4.17 -13.97
CA GLY A 151 -7.42 5.35 -13.78
C GLY A 151 -7.22 5.69 -12.31
N ILE A 152 -8.29 5.71 -11.52
CA ILE A 152 -8.22 5.99 -10.08
C ILE A 152 -7.26 5.00 -9.41
N ARG A 153 -7.44 3.69 -9.64
CA ARG A 153 -6.58 2.66 -9.05
C ARG A 153 -5.11 2.81 -9.43
N PHE A 154 -4.82 3.11 -10.69
CA PHE A 154 -3.45 3.27 -11.13
C PHE A 154 -2.78 4.51 -10.53
N LEU A 155 -3.46 5.66 -10.58
CA LEU A 155 -2.94 6.91 -10.01
C LEU A 155 -2.74 6.79 -8.50
N THR A 156 -3.70 6.19 -7.80
CA THR A 156 -3.58 5.88 -6.36
C THR A 156 -2.38 4.95 -6.11
N MET A 157 -2.15 3.94 -6.95
CA MET A 157 -0.98 3.06 -6.81
C MET A 157 0.34 3.82 -7.02
N PHE A 158 0.38 4.71 -8.02
CA PHE A 158 1.52 5.59 -8.25
C PHE A 158 1.80 6.48 -7.06
N SER A 159 0.78 7.11 -6.48
CA SER A 159 0.91 7.92 -5.27
C SER A 159 1.46 7.12 -4.08
N VAL A 160 1.09 5.84 -3.92
CA VAL A 160 1.65 4.96 -2.87
C VAL A 160 3.13 4.67 -3.12
N VAL A 161 3.51 4.25 -4.33
CA VAL A 161 4.92 3.97 -4.68
C VAL A 161 5.78 5.22 -4.52
N TYR A 162 5.27 6.37 -4.97
CA TYR A 162 5.89 7.68 -4.79
C TYR A 162 6.09 7.99 -3.30
N GLY A 163 5.04 7.86 -2.48
CA GLY A 163 5.13 8.13 -1.04
C GLY A 163 6.14 7.25 -0.32
N HIS A 164 6.16 5.95 -0.60
CA HIS A 164 7.09 5.02 0.04
C HIS A 164 8.56 5.28 -0.35
N ARG A 165 8.85 5.82 -1.54
CA ARG A 165 10.21 6.25 -1.89
C ARG A 165 10.72 7.33 -0.93
N PHE A 166 9.90 8.34 -0.63
CA PHE A 166 10.26 9.39 0.33
C PHE A 166 10.38 8.83 1.76
N VAL A 167 9.48 7.94 2.18
CA VAL A 167 9.58 7.26 3.49
C VAL A 167 10.89 6.49 3.62
N HIS A 168 11.32 5.78 2.57
CA HIS A 168 12.62 5.10 2.60
C HIS A 168 13.81 6.07 2.59
N ASN A 169 13.72 7.20 1.90
CA ASN A 169 14.76 8.25 1.96
C ASN A 169 14.90 8.83 3.37
N LEU A 170 13.83 8.86 4.16
CA LEU A 170 13.86 9.29 5.56
C LEU A 170 14.42 8.21 6.50
N ALA A 171 14.20 6.93 6.18
CA ALA A 171 14.67 5.80 6.97
C ALA A 171 16.12 5.39 6.68
N THR A 172 16.76 5.98 5.68
CA THR A 172 18.14 5.66 5.26
C THR A 172 19.02 6.91 5.28
N PRO A 173 20.35 6.77 5.44
CA PRO A 173 21.21 7.93 5.64
C PRO A 173 21.31 8.78 4.38
N VAL A 174 21.05 10.08 4.56
CA VAL A 174 21.26 11.12 3.55
C VAL A 174 22.28 12.15 4.04
N ILE A 175 23.16 12.59 3.15
CA ILE A 175 24.27 13.51 3.47
C ILE A 175 23.72 14.89 3.90
N ASN A 176 22.70 15.37 3.19
CA ASN A 176 22.07 16.67 3.42
C ASN A 176 20.73 16.52 4.18
N TYR A 177 20.75 15.80 5.30
CA TYR A 177 19.55 15.54 6.12
C TYR A 177 18.81 16.82 6.54
N MET A 178 19.53 17.93 6.73
CA MET A 178 18.92 19.21 7.08
C MET A 178 18.05 19.77 5.96
N ASP A 179 18.41 19.55 4.70
CA ASP A 179 17.58 19.99 3.57
C ASP A 179 16.32 19.14 3.44
N LEU A 180 16.40 17.86 3.83
CA LEU A 180 15.24 16.98 3.94
C LEU A 180 14.28 17.49 5.02
N ILE A 181 14.79 17.90 6.20
CA ILE A 181 13.97 18.51 7.26
C ILE A 181 13.28 19.78 6.75
N ASP A 182 14.00 20.70 6.11
CA ASP A 182 13.41 21.94 5.56
C ASP A 182 12.37 21.63 4.47
N TRP A 183 12.65 20.64 3.62
CA TRP A 183 11.72 20.20 2.59
C TRP A 183 10.41 19.68 3.18
N LEU A 184 10.40 19.06 4.36
CA LEU A 184 9.17 18.60 5.02
C LEU A 184 8.19 19.74 5.33
N GLU A 185 8.67 20.98 5.46
CA GLU A 185 7.83 22.17 5.65
C GLU A 185 7.39 22.82 4.31
N SER A 186 8.12 22.53 3.23
CA SER A 186 7.87 23.11 1.90
C SER A 186 6.52 22.71 1.32
N PHE A 187 5.99 23.51 0.38
CA PHE A 187 4.74 23.18 -0.31
C PHE A 187 4.80 21.82 -1.03
N SER A 188 5.97 21.44 -1.55
CA SER A 188 6.15 20.17 -2.29
C SER A 188 6.00 18.91 -1.42
N SER A 189 6.14 19.01 -0.09
CA SER A 189 5.89 17.89 0.83
C SER A 189 4.40 17.62 1.09
N THR A 190 3.50 18.52 0.65
CA THR A 190 2.04 18.40 0.87
C THR A 190 1.52 17.04 0.40
N THR A 191 2.00 16.56 -0.74
CA THR A 191 1.59 15.26 -1.30
C THR A 191 2.00 14.09 -0.42
N ILE A 192 3.09 14.20 0.34
CA ILE A 192 3.54 13.14 1.25
C ILE A 192 2.74 13.17 2.55
N HIS A 193 2.56 14.35 3.16
CA HIS A 193 1.75 14.50 4.38
C HIS A 193 0.29 14.09 4.16
N GLY A 194 -0.34 14.58 3.09
CA GLY A 194 -1.71 14.22 2.69
C GLY A 194 -1.81 12.85 2.01
N GLY A 195 -0.67 12.24 1.65
CA GLY A 195 -0.62 10.98 0.91
C GLY A 195 -1.23 9.80 1.67
N THR A 196 -1.36 9.90 2.99
CA THR A 196 -2.02 8.91 3.86
C THR A 196 -3.47 8.60 3.50
N MET A 197 -4.14 9.56 2.84
CA MET A 197 -5.54 9.48 2.41
C MET A 197 -5.70 8.69 1.10
N THR A 198 -4.61 8.52 0.35
CA THR A 198 -4.54 7.71 -0.86
C THR A 198 -5.01 6.28 -0.59
N VAL A 199 -4.73 5.72 0.60
CA VAL A 199 -5.17 4.36 0.96
C VAL A 199 -6.69 4.28 1.15
N ASP A 200 -7.32 5.35 1.61
CA ASP A 200 -8.79 5.41 1.78
C ASP A 200 -9.51 5.35 0.42
N THR A 201 -8.86 5.82 -0.65
CA THR A 201 -9.32 5.61 -2.03
C THR A 201 -9.44 4.13 -2.37
N PHE A 202 -8.46 3.30 -1.99
CA PHE A 202 -8.55 1.86 -2.24
C PHE A 202 -9.65 1.19 -1.42
N LEU A 203 -9.84 1.59 -0.15
CA LEU A 203 -10.92 1.06 0.69
C LEU A 203 -12.30 1.39 0.12
N ALA A 204 -12.51 2.64 -0.29
CA ALA A 204 -13.75 3.07 -0.92
C ALA A 204 -14.00 2.33 -2.24
N VAL A 205 -12.99 2.24 -3.13
CA VAL A 205 -13.12 1.53 -4.40
C VAL A 205 -13.39 0.03 -4.20
N ALA A 206 -12.75 -0.60 -3.22
CA ALA A 206 -12.98 -2.00 -2.88
C ALA A 206 -14.42 -2.24 -2.43
N SER A 207 -14.94 -1.44 -1.50
CA SER A 207 -16.30 -1.61 -0.98
C SER A 207 -17.39 -1.24 -2.00
N ILE A 208 -17.15 -0.25 -2.87
CA ILE A 208 -18.02 0.06 -4.02
C ILE A 208 -18.18 -1.15 -4.91
N LEU A 209 -17.08 -1.82 -5.28
CA LEU A 209 -17.13 -2.97 -6.17
C LEU A 209 -17.76 -4.20 -5.52
N VAL A 210 -17.54 -4.39 -4.22
CA VAL A 210 -18.21 -5.46 -3.44
C VAL A 210 -19.73 -5.24 -3.45
N SER A 211 -20.18 -4.02 -3.13
CA SER A 211 -21.60 -3.65 -3.12
C SER A 211 -22.23 -3.73 -4.52
N TYR A 212 -21.59 -3.12 -5.52
CA TYR A 212 -22.06 -3.12 -6.91
C TYR A 212 -22.17 -4.55 -7.48
N SER A 213 -21.19 -5.40 -7.22
CA SER A 213 -21.21 -6.81 -7.67
C SER A 213 -22.28 -7.63 -6.96
N PHE A 214 -22.48 -7.40 -5.65
CA PHE A 214 -23.51 -8.06 -4.87
C PHE A 214 -24.91 -7.77 -5.44
N PHE A 215 -25.27 -6.50 -5.62
CA PHE A 215 -26.58 -6.15 -6.16
C PHE A 215 -26.76 -6.59 -7.62
N GLY A 216 -25.68 -6.60 -8.41
CA GLY A 216 -25.70 -7.15 -9.77
C GLY A 216 -25.87 -8.66 -9.85
N MET A 217 -25.52 -9.42 -8.81
CA MET A 217 -25.86 -10.84 -8.68
C MET A 217 -27.28 -11.04 -8.15
N ALA A 218 -27.69 -10.24 -7.15
CA ALA A 218 -29.02 -10.29 -6.57
C ALA A 218 -30.11 -9.98 -7.62
N SER A 219 -29.88 -9.00 -8.50
CA SER A 219 -30.82 -8.68 -9.59
C SER A 219 -31.00 -9.79 -10.62
N LYS A 220 -30.04 -10.73 -10.69
CA LYS A 220 -30.13 -11.94 -11.54
C LYS A 220 -30.75 -13.13 -10.80
N GLY A 221 -31.25 -12.94 -9.58
CA GLY A 221 -31.84 -14.00 -8.75
C GLY A 221 -30.82 -15.00 -8.18
N VAL A 222 -29.52 -14.67 -8.19
CA VAL A 222 -28.48 -15.53 -7.60
C VAL A 222 -28.53 -15.41 -6.08
N LYS A 223 -28.77 -16.54 -5.39
CA LYS A 223 -28.74 -16.58 -3.92
C LYS A 223 -27.32 -16.40 -3.40
N LEU A 224 -27.16 -15.59 -2.36
CA LEU A 224 -25.88 -15.37 -1.71
C LEU A 224 -25.46 -16.63 -0.92
N ASN A 225 -24.35 -17.25 -1.31
CA ASN A 225 -23.65 -18.24 -0.51
C ASN A 225 -22.50 -17.54 0.22
N ILE A 226 -22.66 -17.32 1.53
CA ILE A 226 -21.69 -16.58 2.35
C ILE A 226 -20.32 -17.30 2.42
N PRO A 227 -20.24 -18.61 2.71
CA PRO A 227 -18.97 -19.34 2.64
C PRO A 227 -18.25 -19.19 1.30
N LEU A 228 -18.99 -19.32 0.20
CA LEU A 228 -18.43 -19.18 -1.15
C LEU A 228 -17.96 -17.75 -1.44
N PHE A 229 -18.70 -16.75 -0.96
CA PHE A 229 -18.36 -15.34 -1.06
C PHE A 229 -17.00 -15.06 -0.42
N TYR A 230 -16.78 -15.54 0.81
CA TYR A 230 -15.47 -15.39 1.46
C TYR A 230 -14.38 -16.18 0.76
N LEU A 231 -14.60 -17.46 0.49
CA LEU A 231 -13.60 -18.35 -0.09
C LEU A 231 -13.06 -17.83 -1.43
N ASN A 232 -13.95 -17.31 -2.29
CA ASN A 232 -13.57 -16.74 -3.58
C ASN A 232 -12.60 -15.56 -3.45
N ARG A 233 -12.84 -14.65 -2.51
CA ARG A 233 -11.95 -13.50 -2.30
C ARG A 233 -10.64 -13.91 -1.63
N HIS A 234 -10.72 -14.79 -0.62
CA HIS A 234 -9.54 -15.28 0.09
C HIS A 234 -8.56 -15.94 -0.87
N LEU A 235 -9.00 -16.92 -1.66
CA LEU A 235 -8.11 -17.64 -2.56
C LEU A 235 -7.53 -16.73 -3.65
N ARG A 236 -8.30 -15.75 -4.13
CA ARG A 236 -7.84 -14.78 -5.13
C ARG A 236 -6.68 -13.91 -4.61
N LEU A 237 -6.77 -13.44 -3.36
CA LEU A 237 -5.75 -12.58 -2.75
C LEU A 237 -4.59 -13.41 -2.16
N LEU A 238 -4.89 -14.61 -1.67
CA LEU A 238 -3.93 -15.45 -0.94
C LEU A 238 -2.78 -15.90 -1.82
N VAL A 239 -3.04 -16.29 -3.08
CA VAL A 239 -1.99 -16.88 -3.91
C VAL A 239 -0.86 -15.88 -4.22
N PRO A 240 -1.13 -14.66 -4.71
CA PRO A 240 -0.06 -13.68 -4.91
C PRO A 240 0.57 -13.22 -3.60
N LEU A 241 -0.22 -13.10 -2.52
CA LEU A 241 0.30 -12.71 -1.20
C LEU A 241 1.25 -13.77 -0.61
N GLY A 242 0.89 -15.05 -0.66
CA GLY A 242 1.73 -16.14 -0.18
C GLY A 242 3.06 -16.21 -0.93
N PHE A 243 3.03 -15.90 -2.23
CA PHE A 243 4.24 -15.75 -3.03
C PHE A 243 5.13 -14.58 -2.57
N ALA A 244 4.51 -13.44 -2.27
CA ALA A 244 5.21 -12.29 -1.70
C ALA A 244 5.79 -12.62 -0.31
N VAL A 245 5.03 -13.22 0.59
CA VAL A 245 5.51 -13.68 1.91
C VAL A 245 6.72 -14.61 1.76
N GLY A 246 6.66 -15.57 0.84
CA GLY A 246 7.79 -16.43 0.53
C GLY A 246 9.01 -15.65 0.02
N ALA A 247 8.81 -14.65 -0.84
CA ALA A 247 9.89 -13.76 -1.29
C ALA A 247 10.52 -13.00 -0.12
N TYR A 248 9.70 -12.47 0.80
CA TYR A 248 10.20 -11.75 1.96
C TYR A 248 11.03 -12.64 2.90
N ILE A 249 10.69 -13.93 3.03
CA ILE A 249 11.39 -14.92 3.87
C ILE A 249 12.67 -15.44 3.20
N THR A 250 12.70 -15.57 1.88
CA THR A 250 13.79 -16.29 1.17
C THR A 250 14.64 -15.37 0.30
N VAL A 251 14.01 -14.54 -0.52
CA VAL A 251 14.69 -13.72 -1.53
C VAL A 251 15.34 -12.48 -0.89
N THR A 252 14.72 -11.87 0.13
CA THR A 252 15.24 -10.64 0.78
C THR A 252 16.64 -10.76 1.36
N LYS A 253 17.12 -11.95 1.70
CA LYS A 253 18.51 -12.11 2.16
C LYS A 253 19.53 -12.12 1.02
N HIS A 254 19.09 -12.33 -0.22
CA HIS A 254 19.94 -12.53 -1.38
C HIS A 254 19.84 -11.39 -2.42
N LEU A 255 18.94 -10.40 -2.24
CA LEU A 255 18.73 -9.33 -3.24
C LEU A 255 19.84 -8.27 -3.25
N GLY A 256 20.70 -8.24 -2.25
CA GLY A 256 21.67 -7.18 -2.09
C GLY A 256 22.67 -7.46 -0.98
N GLY A 257 23.58 -6.50 -0.83
CA GLY A 257 24.59 -6.51 0.20
C GLY A 257 24.94 -5.07 0.55
N GLY A 258 25.56 -4.87 1.70
CA GLY A 258 25.88 -3.55 2.18
C GLY A 258 25.82 -3.47 3.70
N PRO A 259 26.36 -2.40 4.27
CA PRO A 259 26.52 -2.26 5.71
C PRO A 259 25.18 -2.14 6.46
N LEU A 260 24.11 -1.72 5.79
CA LEU A 260 22.74 -1.62 6.34
C LEU A 260 21.83 -2.77 5.93
N TYR A 261 22.28 -3.62 5.01
CA TYR A 261 21.43 -4.67 4.47
C TYR A 261 21.04 -5.71 5.53
N ARG A 262 21.89 -5.93 6.54
CA ARG A 262 21.55 -6.78 7.68
C ARG A 262 20.37 -6.21 8.48
N ASP A 263 20.29 -4.89 8.69
CA ASP A 263 19.14 -4.27 9.36
C ASP A 263 17.84 -4.51 8.59
N LEU A 264 17.88 -4.45 7.25
CA LEU A 264 16.75 -4.82 6.38
C LEU A 264 16.33 -6.27 6.60
N VAL A 265 17.30 -7.19 6.55
CA VAL A 265 17.05 -8.62 6.75
C VAL A 265 16.47 -8.86 8.14
N HIS A 266 17.01 -8.26 9.19
CA HIS A 266 16.46 -8.38 10.54
C HIS A 266 15.03 -7.83 10.62
N ALA A 267 14.76 -6.63 10.09
CA ALA A 267 13.46 -6.00 10.15
C ALA A 267 12.36 -6.80 9.43
N TYR A 268 12.63 -7.31 8.22
CA TYR A 268 11.62 -7.99 7.41
C TYR A 268 11.66 -9.51 7.53
N ASN A 269 12.85 -10.12 7.47
CA ASN A 269 12.98 -11.58 7.48
C ASN A 269 12.54 -12.18 8.81
N MET A 270 12.98 -11.60 9.94
CA MET A 270 12.60 -12.12 11.26
C MET A 270 11.12 -11.90 11.54
N SER A 271 10.62 -10.69 11.26
CA SER A 271 9.18 -10.39 11.37
C SER A 271 8.34 -11.36 10.53
N CYS A 272 8.78 -11.71 9.32
CA CYS A 272 8.11 -12.69 8.49
C CYS A 272 8.20 -14.12 9.01
N LYS A 273 9.35 -14.58 9.50
CA LYS A 273 9.48 -15.93 10.07
C LYS A 273 8.53 -16.13 11.26
N THR A 274 8.29 -15.09 12.05
CA THR A 274 7.41 -15.14 13.23
C THR A 274 5.94 -14.90 12.89
N PHE A 275 5.65 -13.93 12.01
CA PHE A 275 4.28 -13.42 11.78
C PHE A 275 3.77 -13.57 10.34
N TRP A 276 4.33 -14.50 9.55
CA TRP A 276 3.81 -14.80 8.21
C TRP A 276 2.32 -15.21 8.24
N TRP A 277 1.91 -15.96 9.27
CA TRP A 277 0.55 -16.47 9.41
C TRP A 277 -0.46 -15.33 9.58
N SER A 278 -0.13 -14.30 10.37
CA SER A 278 -1.05 -13.17 10.58
C SER A 278 -1.24 -12.35 9.31
N THR A 279 -0.22 -12.32 8.43
CA THR A 279 -0.30 -11.71 7.10
C THR A 279 -1.16 -12.53 6.14
N VAL A 280 -0.98 -13.85 6.12
CA VAL A 280 -1.78 -14.79 5.31
C VAL A 280 -3.27 -14.79 5.70
N PHE A 281 -3.56 -14.63 6.99
CA PHE A 281 -4.93 -14.52 7.50
C PHE A 281 -5.48 -13.09 7.51
N TYR A 282 -4.73 -12.10 7.02
CA TYR A 282 -5.16 -10.69 6.94
C TYR A 282 -5.50 -10.03 8.31
N ILE A 283 -4.83 -10.45 9.38
CA ILE A 283 -5.08 -9.96 10.75
C ILE A 283 -3.87 -9.24 11.37
N GLN A 284 -2.79 -9.04 10.60
CA GLN A 284 -1.55 -8.41 11.06
C GLN A 284 -1.74 -6.97 11.56
N ALA A 285 -2.71 -6.24 11.01
CA ALA A 285 -3.04 -4.88 11.44
C ALA A 285 -3.61 -4.82 12.87
N PHE A 286 -4.14 -5.94 13.39
CA PHE A 286 -4.71 -6.04 14.72
C PHE A 286 -3.75 -6.72 15.70
N ILE A 287 -3.09 -7.82 15.28
CA ILE A 287 -2.27 -8.64 16.17
C ILE A 287 -0.87 -8.07 16.38
N ASN A 288 -0.21 -7.62 15.31
CA ASN A 288 1.20 -7.25 15.34
C ASN A 288 1.47 -5.98 14.50
N PRO A 289 0.81 -4.84 14.82
CA PRO A 289 0.88 -3.64 13.99
C PRO A 289 2.29 -3.03 13.88
N ARG A 290 3.19 -3.31 14.83
CA ARG A 290 4.58 -2.82 14.81
C ARG A 290 5.57 -3.78 14.15
N LEU A 291 5.23 -5.06 14.03
CA LEU A 291 6.13 -6.13 13.55
C LEU A 291 5.46 -6.92 12.42
N MET A 292 5.09 -6.22 11.35
CA MET A 292 4.42 -6.83 10.20
C MET A 292 5.43 -7.53 9.27
N CYS A 293 5.06 -8.69 8.74
CA CYS A 293 5.88 -9.39 7.75
C CYS A 293 5.99 -8.58 6.44
N VAL A 294 4.86 -8.30 5.79
CA VAL A 294 4.79 -7.49 4.57
C VAL A 294 4.08 -6.19 4.92
N VAL A 295 4.84 -5.19 5.37
CA VAL A 295 4.33 -3.97 6.00
C VAL A 295 3.15 -3.37 5.25
N GLN A 296 3.29 -3.09 3.95
CA GLN A 296 2.26 -2.42 3.16
C GLN A 296 0.92 -3.15 3.16
N THR A 297 0.89 -4.48 3.36
CA THR A 297 -0.33 -5.32 3.32
C THR A 297 -1.29 -5.09 4.49
N TRP A 298 -0.94 -4.23 5.46
CA TRP A 298 -1.89 -3.80 6.49
C TRP A 298 -3.22 -3.33 5.89
N PHE A 299 -3.20 -2.68 4.72
CA PHE A 299 -4.40 -2.28 4.00
C PHE A 299 -5.27 -3.48 3.59
N LEU A 300 -4.66 -4.59 3.14
CA LEU A 300 -5.42 -5.83 2.87
C LEU A 300 -6.06 -6.38 4.14
N GLY A 301 -5.38 -6.23 5.28
CA GLY A 301 -5.95 -6.59 6.59
C GLY A 301 -7.20 -5.78 6.93
N VAL A 302 -7.13 -4.46 6.77
CA VAL A 302 -8.27 -3.54 6.99
C VAL A 302 -9.43 -3.83 6.03
N ASP A 303 -9.13 -4.03 4.74
CA ASP A 303 -10.11 -4.34 3.71
C ASP A 303 -10.81 -5.69 3.97
N MET A 304 -10.07 -6.73 4.34
CA MET A 304 -10.64 -8.05 4.68
C MET A 304 -11.44 -8.01 5.97
N PHE A 305 -11.00 -7.26 7.00
CA PHE A 305 -11.75 -7.04 8.23
C PHE A 305 -13.18 -6.55 7.94
N TRP A 306 -13.32 -5.48 7.15
CA TRP A 306 -14.64 -4.95 6.77
C TRP A 306 -15.37 -5.82 5.74
N TYR A 307 -14.64 -6.56 4.91
CA TYR A 307 -15.24 -7.51 3.98
C TYR A 307 -15.98 -8.65 4.68
N TYR A 308 -15.51 -9.12 5.83
CA TYR A 308 -16.23 -10.13 6.61
C TYR A 308 -17.62 -9.63 7.03
N PHE A 309 -17.77 -8.34 7.38
CA PHE A 309 -19.08 -7.78 7.72
C PHE A 309 -19.94 -7.43 6.50
N ALA A 310 -19.35 -7.25 5.32
CA ALA A 310 -20.03 -6.75 4.14
C ALA A 310 -21.29 -7.53 3.72
N PRO A 311 -21.33 -8.89 3.70
CA PRO A 311 -22.54 -9.64 3.37
C PRO A 311 -23.74 -9.27 4.23
N PHE A 312 -23.55 -9.14 5.54
CA PHE A 312 -24.63 -8.83 6.48
C PHE A 312 -25.16 -7.41 6.28
N LEU A 313 -24.25 -6.45 6.05
CA LEU A 313 -24.60 -5.07 5.77
C LEU A 313 -25.36 -4.93 4.44
N LEU A 314 -24.91 -5.65 3.40
CA LEU A 314 -25.55 -5.63 2.09
C LEU A 314 -26.92 -6.34 2.11
N LEU A 315 -27.04 -7.43 2.87
CA LEU A 315 -28.32 -8.10 3.11
C LEU A 315 -29.31 -7.17 3.82
N ALA A 316 -28.86 -6.38 4.80
CA ALA A 316 -29.71 -5.38 5.47
C ALA A 316 -30.28 -4.36 4.46
N ILE A 317 -29.44 -3.80 3.58
CA ILE A 317 -29.88 -2.89 2.50
C ILE A 317 -30.84 -3.58 1.54
N SER A 318 -30.58 -4.85 1.19
CA SER A 318 -31.42 -5.61 0.25
C SER A 318 -32.83 -5.89 0.81
N LYS A 319 -32.96 -6.09 2.13
CA LYS A 319 -34.26 -6.31 2.79
C LYS A 319 -35.02 -5.01 3.00
N ASN A 320 -34.36 -3.99 3.55
CA ASN A 320 -34.93 -2.67 3.76
C ASN A 320 -33.84 -1.61 3.58
N GLN A 321 -34.02 -0.76 2.57
CA GLN A 321 -33.02 0.23 2.21
C GLN A 321 -32.80 1.26 3.33
N LEU A 322 -33.87 1.73 3.97
CA LEU A 322 -33.77 2.71 5.07
C LEU A 322 -33.04 2.11 6.26
N SER A 323 -33.44 0.91 6.70
CA SER A 323 -32.76 0.22 7.82
C SER A 323 -31.31 -0.10 7.50
N GLY A 324 -31.00 -0.52 6.27
CA GLY A 324 -29.63 -0.78 5.83
C GLY A 324 -28.76 0.47 5.80
N TYR A 325 -29.26 1.59 5.29
CA TYR A 325 -28.53 2.86 5.31
C TYR A 325 -28.38 3.41 6.73
N LEU A 326 -29.39 3.28 7.58
CA LEU A 326 -29.30 3.65 8.98
C LEU A 326 -28.23 2.82 9.71
N LEU A 327 -28.18 1.51 9.47
CA LEU A 327 -27.14 0.64 10.01
C LEU A 327 -25.73 1.06 9.56
N LEU A 328 -25.54 1.33 8.26
CA LEU A 328 -24.26 1.82 7.74
C LEU A 328 -23.88 3.17 8.36
N PHE A 329 -24.84 4.08 8.52
CA PHE A 329 -24.63 5.39 9.13
C PHE A 329 -24.26 5.29 10.61
N THR A 330 -24.91 4.38 11.35
CA THR A 330 -24.56 4.09 12.75
C THR A 330 -23.13 3.57 12.85
N ILE A 331 -22.75 2.59 12.02
CA ILE A 331 -21.39 2.03 12.03
C ILE A 331 -20.36 3.10 11.64
N TYR A 332 -20.65 3.90 10.61
CA TYR A 332 -19.82 5.04 10.20
C TYR A 332 -19.62 6.03 11.36
N SER A 333 -20.70 6.37 12.08
CA SER A 333 -20.65 7.30 13.21
C SER A 333 -19.84 6.71 14.37
N CYS A 334 -20.00 5.43 14.69
CA CYS A 334 -19.19 4.74 15.69
C CYS A 334 -17.71 4.71 15.32
N CYS A 335 -17.37 4.42 14.06
CA CYS A 335 -15.97 4.45 13.59
C CYS A 335 -15.37 5.85 13.68
N THR A 336 -16.14 6.87 13.33
CA THR A 336 -15.71 8.29 13.38
C THR A 336 -15.53 8.75 14.82
N ALA A 337 -16.45 8.39 15.72
CA ALA A 337 -16.34 8.66 17.15
C ALA A 337 -15.14 7.95 17.77
N PHE A 338 -14.89 6.69 17.40
CA PHE A 338 -13.71 5.94 17.84
C PHE A 338 -12.41 6.59 17.34
N ASN A 339 -12.38 7.03 16.08
CA ASN A 339 -11.23 7.77 15.53
C ASN A 339 -10.97 9.05 16.32
N PHE A 340 -12.01 9.85 16.58
CA PHE A 340 -11.91 11.05 17.41
C PHE A 340 -11.39 10.72 18.82
N TYR A 341 -11.93 9.67 19.46
CA TYR A 341 -11.52 9.24 20.79
C TYR A 341 -10.03 8.88 20.84
N ILE A 342 -9.56 8.05 19.91
CA ILE A 342 -8.14 7.64 19.83
C ILE A 342 -7.24 8.85 19.58
N ALA A 343 -7.63 9.74 18.67
CA ALA A 343 -6.88 10.98 18.41
C ALA A 343 -6.81 11.90 19.63
N TRP A 344 -7.94 12.02 20.36
CA TRP A 344 -8.04 12.80 21.57
C TRP A 344 -7.15 12.22 22.67
N ASP A 345 -7.32 10.95 23.00
CA ASP A 345 -6.65 10.26 24.12
C ASP A 345 -5.13 10.25 23.97
N HIS A 346 -4.63 9.88 22.79
CA HIS A 346 -3.20 9.81 22.52
C HIS A 346 -2.56 11.16 22.14
N HIS A 347 -3.31 12.26 22.15
CA HIS A 347 -2.82 13.60 21.79
C HIS A 347 -2.15 13.64 20.41
N PHE A 348 -2.73 12.94 19.43
CA PHE A 348 -2.15 12.87 18.11
C PHE A 348 -2.25 14.23 17.39
N ASN A 349 -1.13 14.64 16.82
CA ASN A 349 -1.10 15.72 15.85
C ASN A 349 -1.86 15.30 14.58
N GLY A 350 -2.47 16.25 13.88
CA GLY A 350 -3.30 15.96 12.69
C GLY A 350 -2.53 15.47 11.44
N GLN A 351 -1.31 14.97 11.61
CA GLN A 351 -0.44 14.45 10.56
C GLN A 351 0.19 13.14 10.98
N MET A 352 0.60 12.33 10.00
CA MET A 352 1.45 11.17 10.25
C MET A 352 2.86 11.65 10.62
N PRO A 353 3.48 11.12 11.68
CA PRO A 353 4.84 11.49 12.03
C PRO A 353 5.78 11.06 10.91
N VAL A 354 6.59 11.99 10.42
CA VAL A 354 7.57 11.70 9.37
C VAL A 354 8.92 11.49 10.05
N SER A 355 9.23 10.23 10.34
CA SER A 355 10.33 9.82 11.23
C SER A 355 10.96 8.48 10.80
N PRO A 356 12.26 8.26 11.06
CA PRO A 356 12.89 6.95 10.89
C PRO A 356 12.21 5.81 11.70
N ILE A 357 11.53 6.14 12.82
CA ILE A 357 10.83 5.17 13.67
C ILE A 357 9.33 5.10 13.43
N LEU A 358 8.83 5.60 12.30
CA LEU A 358 7.40 5.65 11.98
C LEU A 358 6.66 4.34 12.33
N LEU A 359 7.19 3.18 11.92
CA LEU A 359 6.56 1.86 12.15
C LEU A 359 6.43 1.48 13.63
N SER A 360 7.27 2.07 14.49
CA SER A 360 7.27 1.85 15.93
C SER A 360 6.43 2.87 16.69
N THR A 361 5.83 3.85 16.03
CA THR A 361 5.03 4.89 16.70
C THR A 361 3.62 4.42 17.06
N ASP A 362 3.08 4.98 18.14
CA ASP A 362 1.69 4.75 18.56
C ASP A 362 0.70 5.25 17.51
N TYR A 363 1.01 6.37 16.83
CA TYR A 363 0.21 6.87 15.72
C TYR A 363 0.07 5.81 14.62
N PHE A 364 1.18 5.17 14.24
CA PHE A 364 1.15 4.14 13.20
C PHE A 364 0.28 2.95 13.64
N ALA A 365 0.51 2.44 14.85
CA ALA A 365 -0.18 1.25 15.35
C ALA A 365 -1.68 1.47 15.64
N TYR A 366 -2.04 2.56 16.32
CA TYR A 366 -3.40 2.76 16.84
C TYR A 366 -4.30 3.62 15.95
N HIS A 367 -3.74 4.51 15.11
CA HIS A 367 -4.54 5.43 14.29
C HIS A 367 -4.37 5.23 12.78
N TYR A 368 -3.16 4.91 12.31
CA TYR A 368 -2.89 4.79 10.88
C TYR A 368 -3.36 3.45 10.30
N VAL A 369 -2.98 2.31 10.91
CA VAL A 369 -3.28 0.96 10.39
C VAL A 369 -4.50 0.30 11.03
N HIS A 370 -5.05 0.88 12.11
CA HIS A 370 -6.15 0.25 12.86
C HIS A 370 -7.45 0.14 12.02
N PRO A 371 -8.04 -1.06 11.88
CA PRO A 371 -9.17 -1.28 10.97
C PRO A 371 -10.41 -0.41 11.25
N VAL A 372 -10.73 -0.19 12.52
CA VAL A 372 -11.91 0.60 12.93
C VAL A 372 -11.79 2.07 12.54
N VAL A 373 -10.60 2.67 12.71
CA VAL A 373 -10.31 4.07 12.38
C VAL A 373 -10.40 4.32 10.86
N ARG A 374 -10.27 3.26 10.06
CA ARG A 374 -10.37 3.25 8.60
C ARG A 374 -11.75 2.79 8.09
N GLY A 375 -12.72 2.54 8.98
CA GLY A 375 -14.03 2.02 8.60
C GLY A 375 -14.93 3.01 7.84
N GLY A 376 -14.76 4.32 8.07
CA GLY A 376 -15.59 5.36 7.46
C GLY A 376 -15.63 5.29 5.92
N PRO A 377 -14.48 5.36 5.23
CA PRO A 377 -14.41 5.22 3.77
C PRO A 377 -15.06 3.93 3.23
N TYR A 378 -14.91 2.81 3.95
CA TYR A 378 -15.48 1.53 3.56
C TYR A 378 -17.02 1.57 3.62
N MET A 379 -17.61 2.09 4.71
CA MET A 379 -19.06 2.23 4.86
C MET A 379 -19.67 3.14 3.78
N LEU A 380 -19.03 4.29 3.52
CA LEU A 380 -19.45 5.21 2.46
C LEU A 380 -19.42 4.53 1.09
N GLY A 381 -18.37 3.76 0.79
CA GLY A 381 -18.28 3.01 -0.46
C GLY A 381 -19.31 1.87 -0.58
N LEU A 382 -19.68 1.18 0.50
CA LEU A 382 -20.77 0.18 0.47
C LEU A 382 -22.11 0.82 0.10
N ALA A 383 -22.46 1.94 0.76
CA ALA A 383 -23.67 2.70 0.46
C ALA A 383 -23.67 3.20 -0.99
N PHE A 384 -22.55 3.79 -1.41
CA PHE A 384 -22.40 4.35 -2.74
C PHE A 384 -22.44 3.30 -3.85
N GLY A 385 -21.88 2.10 -3.63
CA GLY A 385 -21.95 1.01 -4.60
C GLY A 385 -23.39 0.58 -4.92
N HIS A 386 -24.30 0.64 -3.95
CA HIS A 386 -25.73 0.40 -4.17
C HIS A 386 -26.39 1.53 -4.97
N ILE A 387 -26.06 2.79 -4.66
CA ILE A 387 -26.54 3.97 -5.41
C ILE A 387 -26.06 3.91 -6.88
N LEU A 388 -24.80 3.53 -7.09
CA LEU A 388 -24.22 3.38 -8.42
C LEU A 388 -24.87 2.23 -9.21
N PHE A 389 -25.22 1.14 -8.51
CA PHE A 389 -25.96 0.04 -9.12
C PHE A 389 -27.34 0.48 -9.60
N LYS A 390 -28.09 1.24 -8.80
CA LYS A 390 -29.42 1.77 -9.18
C LYS A 390 -29.37 2.74 -10.36
N SER A 391 -28.33 3.58 -10.43
CA SER A 391 -28.15 4.56 -11.52
C SER A 391 -27.53 4.00 -12.79
N LYS A 392 -27.27 2.68 -12.85
CA LYS A 392 -26.61 2.03 -13.99
C LYS A 392 -27.43 2.08 -15.27
N GLU A 393 -28.74 1.86 -15.19
CA GLU A 393 -29.64 1.79 -16.35
C GLU A 393 -30.18 3.17 -16.73
N ASN A 394 -30.51 3.97 -15.73
CA ASN A 394 -31.01 5.34 -15.90
C ASN A 394 -29.99 6.33 -15.35
N LYS A 395 -29.23 6.94 -16.26
CA LYS A 395 -28.28 8.01 -15.90
C LYS A 395 -29.04 9.17 -15.27
N VAL A 396 -28.55 9.65 -14.14
CA VAL A 396 -29.15 10.76 -13.43
C VAL A 396 -28.69 12.08 -14.04
N ALA A 397 -29.63 12.84 -14.59
CA ALA A 397 -29.38 14.19 -15.08
C ALA A 397 -29.37 15.18 -13.91
N ILE A 398 -28.41 16.09 -13.91
CA ILE A 398 -28.31 17.20 -12.95
C ILE A 398 -28.13 18.52 -13.71
N SER A 399 -28.48 19.64 -13.06
CA SER A 399 -28.28 20.97 -13.66
C SER A 399 -26.79 21.28 -13.82
N ARG A 400 -26.45 22.13 -14.80
CA ARG A 400 -25.06 22.59 -14.99
C ARG A 400 -24.54 23.32 -13.76
N LEU A 401 -25.38 24.11 -13.09
CA LEU A 401 -25.03 24.81 -11.86
C LEU A 401 -24.65 23.83 -10.74
N THR A 402 -25.46 22.79 -10.51
CA THR A 402 -25.16 21.74 -9.52
C THR A 402 -23.84 21.05 -9.84
N ASN A 403 -23.62 20.68 -11.11
CA ASN A 403 -22.37 20.05 -11.53
C ASN A 403 -21.16 20.96 -11.26
N CYS A 404 -21.25 22.25 -11.60
CA CYS A 404 -20.20 23.23 -11.32
C CYS A 404 -19.93 23.39 -9.83
N ILE A 405 -20.96 23.51 -8.99
CA ILE A 405 -20.80 23.63 -7.53
C ILE A 405 -20.08 22.40 -6.97
N CYS A 406 -20.51 21.19 -7.32
CA CYS A 406 -19.89 19.97 -6.83
C CYS A 406 -18.44 19.81 -7.31
N TRP A 407 -18.13 20.15 -8.57
CA TRP A 407 -16.75 20.14 -9.06
C TRP A 407 -15.88 21.20 -8.38
N SER A 408 -16.40 22.40 -8.11
CA SER A 408 -15.70 23.43 -7.33
C SER A 408 -15.43 22.97 -5.90
N LEU A 409 -16.41 22.32 -5.26
CA LEU A 409 -16.21 21.72 -3.92
C LEU A 409 -15.13 20.65 -3.95
N VAL A 410 -15.10 19.76 -4.93
CA VAL A 410 -14.02 18.77 -5.07
C VAL A 410 -12.67 19.44 -5.30
N ALA A 411 -12.60 20.44 -6.17
CA ALA A 411 -11.37 21.17 -6.47
C ALA A 411 -10.79 21.93 -5.26
N VAL A 412 -11.64 22.32 -4.30
CA VAL A 412 -11.21 23.00 -3.06
C VAL A 412 -10.97 22.01 -1.93
N CYS A 413 -11.97 21.18 -1.58
CA CYS A 413 -11.92 20.33 -0.40
C CYS A 413 -10.83 19.25 -0.49
N MET A 414 -10.65 18.63 -1.66
CA MET A 414 -9.70 17.52 -1.82
C MET A 414 -8.25 18.00 -1.64
N PRO A 415 -7.75 19.07 -2.31
CA PRO A 415 -6.42 19.62 -2.00
C PRO A 415 -6.32 20.23 -0.60
N TYR A 416 -7.37 20.88 -0.11
CA TYR A 416 -7.35 21.54 1.20
C TYR A 416 -7.13 20.56 2.35
N THR A 417 -7.71 19.36 2.30
CA THR A 417 -7.41 18.30 3.28
C THR A 417 -5.93 17.93 3.31
N MET A 418 -5.25 17.86 2.16
CA MET A 418 -3.81 17.59 2.09
C MET A 418 -2.99 18.77 2.63
N LEU A 419 -3.40 20.01 2.33
CA LEU A 419 -2.72 21.22 2.79
C LEU A 419 -2.78 21.34 4.33
N ILE A 420 -3.92 21.05 4.95
CA ILE A 420 -4.05 21.06 6.40
C ILE A 420 -3.10 20.03 7.04
N SER A 421 -2.97 18.83 6.48
CA SER A 421 -2.01 17.83 6.98
C SER A 421 -0.59 18.38 7.04
N ARG A 422 -0.14 19.15 6.03
CA ARG A 422 1.16 19.84 6.06
C ARG A 422 1.20 20.97 7.09
N SER A 423 0.10 21.71 7.30
CA SER A 423 0.08 22.83 8.25
C SER A 423 0.44 22.41 9.67
N PHE A 424 0.09 21.19 10.09
CA PHE A 424 0.51 20.63 11.39
C PHE A 424 2.04 20.47 11.55
N ARG A 425 2.81 20.56 10.45
CA ARG A 425 4.27 20.52 10.46
C ARG A 425 4.91 21.89 10.64
N LEU A 426 4.21 22.95 10.27
CA LEU A 426 4.79 24.30 10.23
C LEU A 426 5.15 24.77 11.65
N GLU A 427 6.31 25.42 11.77
CA GLU A 427 6.79 25.96 13.04
C GLU A 427 5.77 26.90 13.72
N ASN A 428 5.06 27.70 12.93
CA ASN A 428 4.08 28.67 13.42
C ASN A 428 2.72 28.05 13.76
N PHE A 429 2.56 26.73 13.64
CA PHE A 429 1.29 26.08 13.93
C PHE A 429 1.14 25.82 15.44
N GLU A 430 0.11 26.42 16.03
CA GLU A 430 -0.24 26.16 17.42
C GLU A 430 -1.11 24.92 17.54
N TYR A 431 -0.61 23.90 18.25
CA TYR A 431 -1.37 22.68 18.49
C TYR A 431 -2.66 22.96 19.26
N ASN A 432 -3.78 22.68 18.60
CA ASN A 432 -5.09 22.66 19.21
C ASN A 432 -5.62 21.22 19.17
N ARG A 433 -5.77 20.61 20.36
CA ARG A 433 -6.19 19.21 20.51
C ARG A 433 -7.55 18.93 19.86
N LEU A 434 -8.52 19.82 20.05
CA LEU A 434 -9.85 19.67 19.48
C LEU A 434 -9.81 19.71 17.94
N PHE A 435 -9.11 20.70 17.38
CA PHE A 435 -8.94 20.82 15.93
C PHE A 435 -8.21 19.62 15.34
N ALA A 436 -7.12 19.16 15.94
CA ALA A 436 -6.37 17.99 15.49
C ALA A 436 -7.25 16.73 15.53
N SER A 437 -7.98 16.50 16.62
CA SER A 437 -8.85 15.33 16.79
C SER A 437 -10.02 15.34 15.82
N LEU A 438 -10.67 16.50 15.60
CA LEU A 438 -11.72 16.67 14.59
C LEU A 438 -11.17 16.45 13.18
N PHE A 439 -10.01 17.03 12.86
CA PHE A 439 -9.39 16.84 11.57
C PHE A 439 -9.10 15.36 11.32
N LEU A 440 -8.47 14.65 12.26
CA LEU A 440 -8.18 13.22 12.16
C LEU A 440 -9.44 12.37 12.01
N ALA A 441 -10.55 12.74 12.67
CA ALA A 441 -11.83 12.07 12.54
C ALA A 441 -12.47 12.24 11.15
N PHE A 442 -12.42 13.44 10.56
CA PHE A 442 -13.23 13.79 9.37
C PHE A 442 -12.47 13.94 8.04
N HIS A 443 -11.15 14.15 8.02
CA HIS A 443 -10.40 14.38 6.78
C HIS A 443 -10.57 13.25 5.75
N ARG A 444 -10.55 11.99 6.21
CA ARG A 444 -10.77 10.81 5.36
C ARG A 444 -12.18 10.76 4.77
N THR A 445 -13.19 11.21 5.54
CA THR A 445 -14.56 11.33 5.06
C THR A 445 -14.66 12.36 3.94
N VAL A 446 -14.10 13.56 4.14
CA VAL A 446 -14.14 14.63 3.14
C VAL A 446 -13.51 14.17 1.82
N TRP A 447 -12.34 13.53 1.88
CA TRP A 447 -11.70 12.96 0.70
C TRP A 447 -12.50 11.86 0.04
N THR A 448 -13.06 10.95 0.83
CA THR A 448 -13.91 9.88 0.30
C THR A 448 -15.11 10.47 -0.42
N LEU A 449 -15.80 11.46 0.15
CA LEU A 449 -16.95 12.11 -0.50
C LEU A 449 -16.55 12.78 -1.83
N CYS A 450 -15.39 13.44 -1.88
CA CYS A 450 -14.85 14.02 -3.12
C CYS A 450 -14.59 12.92 -4.17
N LEU A 451 -13.99 11.80 -3.76
CA LEU A 451 -13.75 10.65 -4.63
C LEU A 451 -15.06 10.03 -5.14
N LEU A 452 -16.07 9.87 -4.27
CA LEU A 452 -17.37 9.34 -4.65
C LEU A 452 -18.04 10.23 -5.69
N TRP A 453 -17.93 11.56 -5.55
CA TRP A 453 -18.42 12.50 -6.57
C TRP A 453 -17.71 12.31 -7.91
N ILE A 454 -16.37 12.21 -7.93
CA ILE A 454 -15.60 11.97 -9.16
C ILE A 454 -16.10 10.70 -9.87
N ILE A 455 -16.27 9.60 -9.12
CA ILE A 455 -16.76 8.32 -9.66
C ILE A 455 -18.19 8.47 -10.19
N TRP A 456 -19.08 9.07 -9.40
CA TRP A 456 -20.48 9.28 -9.75
C TRP A 456 -20.63 10.11 -11.04
N SER A 457 -19.90 11.21 -11.11
CA SER A 457 -19.91 12.17 -12.21
C SER A 457 -19.39 11.53 -13.49
N CYS A 458 -18.31 10.76 -13.41
CA CYS A 458 -17.79 9.99 -14.54
C CYS A 458 -18.82 8.99 -15.08
N GLN A 459 -19.50 8.24 -14.19
CA GLN A 459 -20.45 7.21 -14.60
C GLN A 459 -21.76 7.78 -15.19
N ASN A 460 -22.24 8.89 -14.64
CA ASN A 460 -23.49 9.54 -15.08
C ASN A 460 -23.28 10.49 -16.28
N GLY A 461 -22.05 10.67 -16.76
CA GLY A 461 -21.75 11.48 -17.95
C GLY A 461 -21.47 12.96 -17.66
N HIS A 462 -21.30 13.34 -16.40
CA HIS A 462 -21.00 14.72 -15.95
C HIS A 462 -19.51 14.98 -15.70
N GLY A 463 -18.66 13.96 -15.90
CA GLY A 463 -17.23 14.02 -15.58
C GLY A 463 -16.33 14.65 -16.64
N GLY A 464 -16.83 14.90 -17.85
CA GLY A 464 -16.12 15.63 -18.91
C GLY A 464 -14.65 15.15 -19.12
N PRO A 465 -13.65 16.05 -19.08
CA PRO A 465 -12.23 15.71 -19.25
C PRO A 465 -11.71 14.69 -18.24
N VAL A 466 -12.16 14.76 -16.99
CA VAL A 466 -11.72 13.84 -15.92
C VAL A 466 -12.09 12.40 -16.28
N ASN A 467 -13.30 12.18 -16.79
CA ASN A 467 -13.71 10.84 -17.23
C ASN A 467 -12.90 10.34 -18.43
N ILE A 468 -12.60 11.22 -19.40
CA ILE A 468 -11.79 10.88 -20.58
C ILE A 468 -10.39 10.40 -20.14
N PHE A 469 -9.76 11.16 -19.23
CA PHE A 469 -8.45 10.81 -18.68
C PHE A 469 -8.49 9.52 -17.87
N LEU A 470 -9.38 9.41 -16.87
CA LEU A 470 -9.44 8.25 -15.97
C LEU A 470 -9.89 6.96 -16.66
N SER A 471 -10.66 7.06 -17.75
CA SER A 471 -11.11 5.91 -18.55
C SER A 471 -10.17 5.56 -19.70
N CYS A 472 -8.96 6.11 -19.73
CA CYS A 472 -7.96 5.80 -20.75
C CYS A 472 -7.62 4.31 -20.80
N ASN A 473 -7.45 3.76 -22.01
CA ASN A 473 -7.14 2.35 -22.23
C ASN A 473 -5.82 1.93 -21.58
N LEU A 474 -4.86 2.84 -21.46
CA LEU A 474 -3.58 2.57 -20.79
C LEU A 474 -3.78 2.23 -19.31
N PHE A 475 -4.61 2.99 -18.61
CA PHE A 475 -4.92 2.73 -17.19
C PHE A 475 -5.67 1.42 -16.99
N LYS A 476 -6.41 0.93 -17.97
CA LYS A 476 -7.03 -0.39 -17.91
C LYS A 476 -6.00 -1.52 -17.88
N ILE A 477 -4.91 -1.38 -18.64
CA ILE A 477 -3.81 -2.35 -18.65
C ILE A 477 -3.03 -2.22 -17.33
N MET A 478 -2.59 -1.02 -16.98
CA MET A 478 -1.79 -0.78 -15.78
C MET A 478 -2.57 -1.11 -14.49
N GLY A 479 -3.87 -0.80 -14.45
CA GLY A 479 -4.76 -1.11 -13.33
C GLY A 479 -4.89 -2.61 -13.03
N ARG A 480 -4.70 -3.48 -14.03
CA ARG A 480 -4.65 -4.94 -13.85
C ARG A 480 -3.34 -5.44 -13.25
N LEU A 481 -2.27 -4.65 -13.33
CA LEU A 481 -0.95 -4.97 -12.80
C LEU A 481 -0.74 -4.43 -11.38
N CYS A 482 -1.55 -3.46 -10.95
CA CYS A 482 -1.40 -2.76 -9.67
C CYS A 482 -1.30 -3.70 -8.45
N TYR A 483 -1.96 -4.86 -8.45
CA TYR A 483 -1.90 -5.75 -7.29
C TYR A 483 -0.49 -6.35 -7.08
N ASN A 484 0.19 -6.78 -8.15
CA ASN A 484 1.57 -7.25 -8.03
C ASN A 484 2.54 -6.09 -7.77
N VAL A 485 2.33 -4.91 -8.38
CA VAL A 485 3.10 -3.70 -8.04
C VAL A 485 3.02 -3.44 -6.53
N TYR A 486 1.82 -3.47 -5.98
CA TYR A 486 1.58 -3.25 -4.55
C TYR A 486 2.29 -4.26 -3.65
N LEU A 487 2.29 -5.55 -4.01
CA LEU A 487 2.93 -6.57 -3.19
C LEU A 487 4.45 -6.47 -3.17
N PHE A 488 5.08 -6.02 -4.26
CA PHE A 488 6.54 -6.09 -4.43
C PHE A 488 7.28 -4.74 -4.41
N HIS A 489 6.61 -3.60 -4.64
CA HIS A 489 7.29 -2.29 -4.70
C HIS A 489 8.06 -1.97 -3.41
N PHE A 490 7.48 -2.26 -2.24
CA PHE A 490 8.09 -1.93 -0.96
C PHE A 490 9.36 -2.76 -0.71
N LEU A 491 9.34 -4.06 -1.03
CA LEU A 491 10.53 -4.90 -1.02
C LEU A 491 11.60 -4.39 -1.98
N PHE A 492 11.21 -4.03 -3.21
CA PHE A 492 12.14 -3.52 -4.22
C PHE A 492 12.81 -2.22 -3.77
N GLN A 493 12.02 -1.24 -3.34
CA GLN A 493 12.53 0.05 -2.84
C GLN A 493 13.43 -0.16 -1.62
N SER A 494 13.02 -1.04 -0.70
CA SER A 494 13.80 -1.38 0.49
C SER A 494 15.14 -2.05 0.13
N ALA A 495 15.12 -3.07 -0.74
CA ALA A 495 16.34 -3.73 -1.19
C ALA A 495 17.31 -2.74 -1.84
N MET A 496 16.81 -1.83 -2.68
CA MET A 496 17.62 -0.81 -3.33
C MET A 496 18.27 0.15 -2.34
N GLN A 497 17.52 0.63 -1.34
CA GLN A 497 18.02 1.62 -0.38
C GLN A 497 19.00 1.05 0.63
N TYR A 498 18.70 -0.13 1.18
CA TYR A 498 19.55 -0.77 2.19
C TYR A 498 20.79 -1.46 1.58
N SER A 499 20.82 -1.68 0.26
CA SER A 499 22.02 -2.15 -0.45
C SER A 499 23.01 -1.03 -0.78
N LYS A 500 22.67 0.23 -0.47
CA LYS A 500 23.58 1.35 -0.72
C LYS A 500 24.82 1.20 0.18
N LYS A 501 25.98 1.35 -0.45
CA LYS A 501 27.30 1.31 0.20
C LYS A 501 27.74 2.66 0.76
N GLY A 502 26.91 3.70 0.64
CA GLY A 502 27.19 5.04 1.11
C GLY A 502 25.91 5.87 1.21
N PRO A 503 25.95 7.00 1.94
CA PRO A 503 24.80 7.87 2.14
C PRO A 503 24.39 8.52 0.82
N SER A 504 23.07 8.74 0.65
CA SER A 504 22.52 9.36 -0.55
C SER A 504 22.48 10.88 -0.43
N TYR A 505 22.33 11.59 -1.55
CA TYR A 505 21.96 13.00 -1.52
C TYR A 505 20.45 13.13 -1.71
N PHE A 506 19.76 13.77 -0.77
CA PHE A 506 18.34 14.05 -0.88
C PHE A 506 18.09 15.20 -1.86
N SER A 507 17.25 14.95 -2.85
CA SER A 507 16.65 15.98 -3.71
C SER A 507 15.23 15.55 -4.03
N HIS A 508 14.28 16.49 -3.97
CA HIS A 508 12.90 16.24 -4.35
C HIS A 508 12.79 15.75 -5.81
N PHE A 509 13.57 16.35 -6.71
CA PHE A 509 13.62 15.94 -8.11
C PHE A 509 14.16 14.51 -8.27
N LEU A 510 15.28 14.20 -7.61
CA LEU A 510 15.86 12.85 -7.66
C LEU A 510 14.90 11.80 -7.09
N SER A 511 14.27 12.10 -5.95
CA SER A 511 13.29 11.20 -5.32
C SER A 511 12.08 10.96 -6.22
N THR A 512 11.64 11.99 -6.96
CA THR A 512 10.57 11.89 -7.96
C THR A 512 10.99 11.00 -9.13
N PHE A 513 12.21 11.22 -9.65
CA PHE A 513 12.77 10.41 -10.73
C PHE A 513 12.91 8.93 -10.33
N GLU A 514 13.46 8.66 -9.14
CA GLU A 514 13.54 7.31 -8.58
C GLU A 514 12.15 6.66 -8.45
N SER A 515 11.14 7.40 -8.00
CA SER A 515 9.76 6.89 -7.88
C SER A 515 9.14 6.50 -9.23
N ILE A 516 9.43 7.26 -10.29
CA ILE A 516 8.98 6.92 -11.66
C ILE A 516 9.71 5.68 -12.15
N GLY A 517 11.02 5.58 -11.89
CA GLY A 517 11.82 4.39 -12.17
C GLY A 517 11.27 3.15 -11.46
N ASP A 518 10.92 3.27 -10.18
CA ASP A 518 10.32 2.20 -9.39
C ASP A 518 9.02 1.70 -10.02
N MET A 519 8.13 2.63 -10.38
CA MET A 519 6.88 2.28 -11.03
C MET A 519 7.12 1.55 -12.35
N ALA A 520 8.05 2.02 -13.18
CA ALA A 520 8.36 1.39 -14.46
C ALA A 520 8.89 -0.05 -14.27
N VAL A 521 9.86 -0.23 -13.38
CA VAL A 521 10.44 -1.55 -13.07
C VAL A 521 9.38 -2.49 -12.47
N MET A 522 8.56 -1.99 -11.55
CA MET A 522 7.50 -2.80 -10.93
C MET A 522 6.39 -3.17 -11.91
N LEU A 523 6.04 -2.30 -12.86
CA LEU A 523 5.11 -2.65 -13.94
C LEU A 523 5.69 -3.75 -14.83
N MET A 524 6.96 -3.65 -15.22
CA MET A 524 7.64 -4.68 -16.01
C MET A 524 7.69 -6.02 -15.27
N PHE A 525 8.01 -6.02 -13.98
CA PHE A 525 7.99 -7.21 -13.12
C PHE A 525 6.56 -7.78 -12.95
N SER A 526 5.56 -6.91 -12.87
CA SER A 526 4.17 -7.34 -12.62
C SER A 526 3.55 -8.07 -13.80
N ILE A 527 4.03 -7.85 -15.03
CA ILE A 527 3.51 -8.57 -16.22
C ILE A 527 3.69 -10.09 -16.08
N PRO A 528 4.92 -10.64 -15.93
CA PRO A 528 5.10 -12.08 -15.73
C PRO A 528 4.47 -12.56 -14.42
N ALA A 529 4.46 -11.74 -13.36
CA ALA A 529 3.78 -12.09 -12.11
C ALA A 529 2.27 -12.29 -12.32
N THR A 530 1.59 -11.39 -13.02
CA THR A 530 0.15 -11.51 -13.29
C THR A 530 -0.15 -12.70 -14.21
N LEU A 531 0.65 -12.90 -15.27
CA LEU A 531 0.42 -13.96 -16.26
C LEU A 531 0.65 -15.38 -15.68
N CYS A 532 1.66 -15.54 -14.83
CA CYS A 532 2.05 -16.83 -14.27
C CYS A 532 1.41 -17.12 -12.90
N PHE A 533 1.08 -16.09 -12.12
CA PHE A 533 0.62 -16.24 -10.73
C PHE A 533 -0.84 -15.83 -10.53
N GLU A 534 -1.23 -14.63 -10.93
CA GLU A 534 -2.55 -14.13 -10.58
C GLU A 534 -3.66 -14.75 -11.44
N TYR A 535 -3.51 -14.73 -12.77
CA TYR A 535 -4.59 -15.11 -13.69
C TYR A 535 -4.90 -16.62 -13.70
N PRO A 536 -3.92 -17.54 -13.70
CA PRO A 536 -4.24 -18.97 -13.68
C PRO A 536 -5.00 -19.36 -12.41
N PHE A 537 -4.54 -18.90 -11.25
CA PHE A 537 -5.11 -19.26 -9.97
C PHE A 537 -6.46 -18.57 -9.72
N SER A 538 -6.61 -17.31 -10.13
CA SER A 538 -7.91 -16.63 -10.04
C SER A 538 -8.97 -17.32 -10.92
N ARG A 539 -8.60 -17.85 -12.09
CA ARG A 539 -9.52 -18.58 -12.96
C ARG A 539 -9.81 -19.99 -12.46
N MET A 540 -8.81 -20.67 -11.89
CA MET A 540 -9.00 -21.96 -11.22
C MET A 540 -10.07 -21.86 -10.13
N CYS A 541 -10.01 -20.85 -9.27
CA CYS A 541 -11.04 -20.58 -8.27
C CYS A 541 -12.42 -20.37 -8.93
N GLY A 542 -12.47 -19.57 -10.00
CA GLY A 542 -13.70 -19.33 -10.75
C GLY A 542 -14.32 -20.57 -11.42
N LEU A 543 -13.55 -21.63 -11.70
CA LEU A 543 -14.07 -22.89 -12.22
C LEU A 543 -14.56 -23.83 -11.13
N VAL A 544 -13.82 -23.95 -10.03
CA VAL A 544 -14.18 -24.81 -8.88
C VAL A 544 -15.46 -24.32 -8.20
N PHE A 545 -15.71 -23.02 -8.20
CA PHE A 545 -16.78 -22.37 -7.45
C PHE A 545 -17.91 -21.81 -8.32
N ARG A 546 -17.99 -22.20 -9.60
CA ARG A 546 -19.13 -21.85 -10.45
C ARG A 546 -20.38 -22.58 -9.95
N PRO A 547 -21.51 -21.88 -9.72
CA PRO A 547 -22.77 -22.59 -9.56
C PRO A 547 -23.05 -23.39 -10.84
N PRO A 548 -23.54 -24.63 -10.75
CA PRO A 548 -23.85 -25.43 -11.93
C PRO A 548 -24.82 -24.64 -12.81
N ASN A 549 -24.48 -24.50 -14.09
CA ASN A 549 -25.35 -23.83 -15.04
C ASN A 549 -26.64 -24.66 -15.18
N LYS A 550 -27.81 -24.01 -15.18
CA LYS A 550 -29.10 -24.66 -15.49
C LYS A 550 -29.15 -25.30 -16.90
N GLU A 551 -28.17 -25.00 -17.75
CA GLU A 551 -28.01 -25.67 -19.05
C GLU A 551 -27.31 -27.03 -18.95
N ASP A 552 -26.47 -27.26 -17.93
CA ASP A 552 -25.81 -28.55 -17.74
C ASP A 552 -26.78 -29.62 -17.17
N SER A 553 -27.87 -29.19 -16.51
CA SER A 553 -28.97 -30.08 -16.07
C SER A 553 -29.93 -30.50 -17.17
N LYS A 554 -29.82 -29.97 -18.41
CA LYS A 554 -30.66 -30.36 -19.55
C LYS A 554 -30.04 -31.46 -20.43
N LYS A 555 -28.84 -31.97 -20.08
CA LYS A 555 -28.13 -33.00 -20.86
C LYS A 555 -28.15 -34.40 -20.24
N VAL A 556 -29.06 -34.67 -19.30
CA VAL A 556 -29.40 -36.05 -18.94
C VAL A 556 -30.68 -36.39 -19.68
N ALA A 557 -30.55 -37.12 -20.79
CA ALA A 557 -31.70 -37.70 -21.46
C ALA A 557 -32.45 -38.59 -20.46
N PRO A 558 -33.80 -38.54 -20.40
CA PRO A 558 -34.54 -39.51 -19.63
C PRO A 558 -34.22 -40.90 -20.18
N LEU A 559 -33.78 -41.81 -19.31
CA LEU A 559 -33.77 -43.24 -19.59
C LEU A 559 -35.18 -43.62 -20.02
N LYS A 560 -35.35 -43.91 -21.32
CA LYS A 560 -36.51 -44.66 -21.80
C LYS A 560 -36.40 -46.05 -21.19
N MET A 561 -37.33 -46.39 -20.32
CA MET A 561 -37.68 -47.79 -20.10
C MET A 561 -38.63 -48.16 -21.23
N ASP A 562 -38.13 -48.95 -22.18
CA ASP A 562 -38.98 -49.69 -23.11
C ASP A 562 -39.52 -50.92 -22.36
N THR A 563 -40.86 -51.00 -22.32
CA THR A 563 -41.74 -52.13 -21.93
C THR A 563 -41.56 -52.80 -20.59
#